data_AF-A0A2W0CQQ5-F1
#
_entry.id   AF-A0A2W0CQQ5-F1
#
_cell.length_a   1.000
_cell.length_b   1.000
_cell.length_c   1.000
_cell.angle_alpha   90.00
_cell.angle_beta   90.00
_cell.angle_gamma   90.00
#
_symmetry.space_group_name_H-M   'P 1'
#
loop_
_entity.id
_entity.type
_entity.pdbx_description
1 polymer ?
#
loop_
_entity_poly.entity_id
_entity_poly.type
_entity_poly.pdbx_seq_one_letter_code
_entity_poly.pdbx_strand_id
1 'polypeptide(L)'
;MSDFMKLVNSWSVTQFVHTFGGLFEESPWVAERSWALRPFNSLEHMMNIMKHVVETSDDEVILQLLRNHPDLGARISMSSNSVKEQAGAGLDSLSPEMYDELNQLNKEYTSRFGFPFILAVKGHTAQSILESMRQRRSRNRDEEFQTALNEVFKIATIRLEKWLVQIGHEHEIEPKPAVEPKRTMYYGKGDVWLYRSYAKPLTGIGSIPESPFTGRSNVLFGMNIKVAVQGDAFLPSFTEGDNSSIVATDSMKNFILKHAASYTGATVEGFLAYVSQLFLETYPQMMKVQMTADQIPFEDVPIGVDGCYRSSTMVFRYSQNDRGTAAIEAERKGNQIEWSNHFSGLADLRLIKVKGSEFAGFIKDEYTSLPETRDRPLFIFLDINWRYHDPRDGMDDTRGRYVAAEQVSDIAAAVFHECRSASIQHLLYQIGLRVLKRFGQLSEVSFESNNRTWDTVLEEVTEGEGKVYTEPRPPYGFQGFSMTREDLEAEDNDSKREGRS
;
A
#
# COMPACT_ATOMS: atom_id res chain seq x y z
N MET A 1 18.31 -25.75 -6.10
CA MET A 1 18.96 -25.26 -4.85
C MET A 1 20.39 -24.76 -5.05
N SER A 2 21.26 -25.43 -5.82
CA SER A 2 22.66 -24.98 -6.06
C SER A 2 22.77 -23.56 -6.62
N ASP A 3 21.96 -23.21 -7.65
CA ASP A 3 22.02 -21.87 -8.26
C ASP A 3 21.38 -20.77 -7.40
N PHE A 4 20.39 -21.13 -6.57
CA PHE A 4 19.81 -20.21 -5.59
C PHE A 4 20.83 -19.81 -4.52
N MET A 5 21.63 -20.76 -4.01
CA MET A 5 22.68 -20.41 -3.04
C MET A 5 23.80 -19.56 -3.67
N LYS A 6 24.14 -19.78 -4.95
CA LYS A 6 25.06 -18.87 -5.67
C LYS A 6 24.50 -17.45 -5.73
N LEU A 7 23.19 -17.31 -5.97
CA LEU A 7 22.50 -16.03 -5.99
C LEU A 7 22.48 -15.37 -4.60
N VAL A 8 22.12 -16.10 -3.54
CA VAL A 8 22.15 -15.60 -2.16
C VAL A 8 23.57 -15.13 -1.79
N ASN A 9 24.59 -15.87 -2.19
CA ASN A 9 25.99 -15.50 -1.93
C ASN A 9 26.45 -14.28 -2.74
N SER A 10 25.81 -13.94 -3.86
CA SER A 10 26.13 -12.75 -4.66
C SER A 10 25.36 -11.50 -4.24
N TRP A 11 24.35 -11.61 -3.38
CA TRP A 11 23.56 -10.47 -2.90
C TRP A 11 24.40 -9.42 -2.16
N SER A 12 24.06 -8.15 -2.36
CA SER A 12 24.53 -7.07 -1.48
C SER A 12 24.01 -7.27 -0.05
N VAL A 13 24.65 -6.63 0.94
CA VAL A 13 24.20 -6.69 2.34
C VAL A 13 22.77 -6.20 2.47
N THR A 14 22.42 -5.14 1.72
CA THR A 14 21.05 -4.58 1.68
C THR A 14 20.03 -5.60 1.17
N GLN A 15 20.32 -6.33 0.10
CA GLN A 15 19.41 -7.36 -0.44
C GLN A 15 19.26 -8.54 0.53
N PHE A 16 20.36 -8.97 1.14
CA PHE A 16 20.34 -10.06 2.11
C PHE A 16 19.55 -9.70 3.37
N VAL A 17 19.77 -8.49 3.91
CA VAL A 17 19.06 -7.99 5.10
C VAL A 17 17.60 -7.68 4.78
N HIS A 18 17.29 -7.13 3.61
CA HIS A 18 15.90 -6.95 3.18
C HIS A 18 15.14 -8.29 3.13
N THR A 19 15.81 -9.36 2.73
CA THR A 19 15.18 -10.69 2.57
C THR A 19 15.14 -11.49 3.86
N PHE A 20 16.24 -11.50 4.63
CA PHE A 20 16.40 -12.36 5.81
C PHE A 20 16.49 -11.61 7.14
N GLY A 21 16.52 -10.27 7.12
CA GLY A 21 16.58 -9.44 8.33
C GLY A 21 15.33 -9.56 9.20
N GLY A 22 14.20 -9.96 8.63
CA GLY A 22 12.96 -10.26 9.37
C GLY A 22 12.89 -11.66 9.99
N LEU A 23 13.90 -12.52 9.78
CA LEU A 23 13.91 -13.86 10.39
C LEU A 23 14.01 -13.80 11.92
N PHE A 24 14.65 -12.77 12.47
CA PHE A 24 14.73 -12.49 13.89
C PHE A 24 13.96 -11.20 14.19
N GLU A 25 13.07 -11.22 15.18
CA GLU A 25 12.14 -10.12 15.47
C GLU A 25 12.89 -8.80 15.76
N GLU A 26 12.57 -7.76 15.00
CA GLU A 26 13.21 -6.43 15.01
C GLU A 26 14.74 -6.47 15.16
N SER A 27 15.38 -7.50 14.60
CA SER A 27 16.81 -7.78 14.80
C SER A 27 17.53 -8.00 13.45
N PRO A 28 17.52 -7.00 12.54
CA PRO A 28 18.18 -7.11 11.22
C PRO A 28 19.70 -7.31 11.34
N TRP A 29 20.29 -6.91 12.46
CA TRP A 29 21.71 -7.07 12.78
C TRP A 29 22.18 -8.52 12.67
N VAL A 30 21.32 -9.51 12.90
CA VAL A 30 21.67 -10.93 12.77
C VAL A 30 21.99 -11.23 11.30
N ALA A 31 21.14 -10.80 10.38
CA ALA A 31 21.37 -10.95 8.94
C ALA A 31 22.58 -10.12 8.46
N GLU A 32 22.75 -8.90 8.98
CA GLU A 32 23.89 -8.04 8.66
C GLU A 32 25.23 -8.70 9.02
N ARG A 33 25.35 -9.24 10.24
CA ARG A 33 26.58 -9.92 10.71
C ARG A 33 26.79 -11.24 9.99
N SER A 34 25.74 -12.04 9.78
CA SER A 34 25.85 -13.32 9.06
C SER A 34 26.28 -13.15 7.62
N TRP A 35 25.88 -12.05 6.97
CA TRP A 35 26.27 -11.76 5.58
C TRP A 35 27.79 -11.65 5.42
N ALA A 36 28.54 -11.21 6.43
CA ALA A 36 30.01 -11.17 6.36
C ALA A 36 30.67 -12.56 6.35
N LEU A 37 29.93 -13.62 6.72
CA LEU A 37 30.44 -14.98 6.91
C LEU A 37 30.16 -15.94 5.74
N ARG A 38 29.64 -15.40 4.64
CA ARG A 38 29.43 -16.14 3.38
C ARG A 38 30.78 -16.49 2.72
N PRO A 39 30.86 -17.53 1.86
CA PRO A 39 29.75 -18.19 1.19
C PRO A 39 28.99 -19.21 2.06
N PHE A 40 27.67 -19.21 1.91
CA PHE A 40 26.77 -20.23 2.46
C PHE A 40 26.64 -21.40 1.48
N ASN A 41 26.62 -22.62 2.01
CA ASN A 41 26.58 -23.85 1.19
C ASN A 41 25.15 -24.33 0.95
N SER A 42 24.25 -23.99 1.88
CA SER A 42 22.83 -24.29 1.86
C SER A 42 22.10 -23.26 2.74
N LEU A 43 20.77 -23.21 2.64
CA LEU A 43 19.94 -22.42 3.55
C LEU A 43 20.04 -22.89 5.00
N GLU A 44 20.23 -24.20 5.19
CA GLU A 44 20.53 -24.78 6.51
C GLU A 44 21.88 -24.26 7.04
N HIS A 45 22.93 -24.23 6.19
CA HIS A 45 24.22 -23.66 6.57
C HIS A 45 24.10 -22.17 6.93
N MET A 46 23.31 -21.40 6.16
CA MET A 46 23.04 -19.99 6.44
C MET A 46 22.33 -19.80 7.79
N MET A 47 21.27 -20.59 8.04
CA MET A 47 20.54 -20.53 9.30
C MET A 47 21.42 -20.92 10.49
N ASN A 48 22.29 -21.91 10.34
CA ASN A 48 23.26 -22.28 11.39
C ASN A 48 24.27 -21.15 11.66
N ILE A 49 24.72 -20.44 10.62
CA ILE A 49 25.57 -19.26 10.79
C ILE A 49 24.82 -18.13 11.51
N MET A 50 23.54 -17.90 11.20
CA MET A 50 22.71 -16.91 11.90
C MET A 50 22.54 -17.25 13.38
N LYS A 51 22.27 -18.51 13.71
CA LYS A 51 22.20 -18.98 15.10
C LYS A 51 23.53 -18.76 15.82
N HIS A 52 24.64 -19.12 15.18
CA HIS A 52 25.98 -18.92 15.73
C HIS A 52 26.32 -17.45 15.99
N VAL A 53 25.92 -16.54 15.09
CA VAL A 53 26.08 -15.08 15.28
C VAL A 53 25.34 -14.60 16.53
N VAL A 54 24.16 -15.14 16.82
CA VAL A 54 23.42 -14.80 18.04
C VAL A 54 24.11 -15.40 19.26
N GLU A 55 24.45 -16.69 19.24
CA GLU A 55 25.06 -17.41 20.38
C GLU A 55 26.43 -16.85 20.80
N THR A 56 27.15 -16.22 19.87
CA THR A 56 28.48 -15.63 20.12
C THR A 56 28.43 -14.12 20.41
N SER A 57 27.24 -13.53 20.42
CA SER A 57 27.04 -12.14 20.81
C SER A 57 27.04 -11.98 22.33
N ASP A 58 27.32 -10.77 22.81
CA ASP A 58 27.26 -10.46 24.23
C ASP A 58 25.84 -10.70 24.80
N ASP A 59 25.77 -11.12 26.07
CA ASP A 59 24.50 -11.43 26.75
C ASP A 59 23.48 -10.28 26.69
N GLU A 60 23.93 -9.01 26.72
CA GLU A 60 23.04 -7.85 26.61
C GLU A 60 22.44 -7.71 25.21
N VAL A 61 23.19 -8.08 24.16
CA VAL A 61 22.70 -8.08 22.78
C VAL A 61 21.67 -9.19 22.58
N ILE A 62 21.94 -10.37 23.14
CA ILE A 62 20.99 -11.49 23.12
C ILE A 62 19.74 -11.11 23.93
N LEU A 63 19.89 -10.50 25.10
CA LEU A 63 18.77 -10.03 25.92
C LEU A 63 17.91 -9.01 25.18
N GLN A 64 18.53 -8.08 24.43
CA GLN A 64 17.79 -7.12 23.61
C GLN A 64 17.00 -7.83 22.50
N LEU A 65 17.59 -8.84 21.85
CA LEU A 65 16.90 -9.68 20.87
C LEU A 65 15.69 -10.42 21.48
N LEU A 66 15.80 -10.92 22.72
CA LEU A 66 14.66 -11.50 23.44
C LEU A 66 13.59 -10.43 23.75
N ARG A 67 13.98 -9.23 24.18
CA ARG A 67 13.06 -8.12 24.50
C ARG A 67 12.30 -7.57 23.28
N ASN A 68 12.87 -7.69 22.09
CA ASN A 68 12.21 -7.28 20.85
C ASN A 68 11.02 -8.17 20.47
N HIS A 69 10.87 -9.34 21.10
CA HIS A 69 9.70 -10.20 20.86
C HIS A 69 8.47 -9.62 21.58
N PRO A 70 7.31 -9.53 20.93
CA PRO A 70 6.10 -9.09 21.61
C PRO A 70 5.61 -10.13 22.62
N ASP A 71 4.91 -9.67 23.65
CA ASP A 71 4.21 -10.55 24.59
C ASP A 71 3.19 -11.43 23.86
N LEU A 72 3.16 -12.71 24.23
CA LEU A 72 2.28 -13.70 23.62
C LEU A 72 0.82 -13.39 23.99
N GLY A 73 -0.01 -13.10 22.98
CA GLY A 73 -1.40 -12.63 23.15
C GLY A 73 -1.58 -11.11 23.27
N ALA A 74 -0.51 -10.31 23.22
CA ALA A 74 -0.61 -8.85 23.28
C ALA A 74 -0.98 -8.25 21.91
N ARG A 75 -2.22 -7.77 21.78
CA ARG A 75 -2.79 -7.30 20.48
C ARG A 75 -2.34 -5.90 20.04
N ILE A 76 -1.67 -5.12 20.89
CA ILE A 76 -1.55 -3.65 20.72
C ILE A 76 -0.19 -3.22 20.15
N SER A 77 0.79 -4.12 20.00
CA SER A 77 2.15 -3.78 19.59
C SER A 77 2.87 -4.95 18.91
N MET A 78 2.32 -5.48 17.81
CA MET A 78 2.93 -6.60 17.09
C MET A 78 3.24 -6.25 15.64
N SER A 79 4.38 -6.76 15.15
CA SER A 79 4.68 -6.77 13.72
C SER A 79 3.71 -7.69 12.97
N SER A 80 3.55 -7.46 11.66
CA SER A 80 2.68 -8.26 10.78
C SER A 80 3.07 -9.75 10.74
N ASN A 81 4.32 -10.08 11.06
CA ASN A 81 4.82 -11.46 11.15
C ASN A 81 4.37 -12.14 12.45
N SER A 82 4.48 -11.46 13.60
CA SER A 82 4.06 -12.02 14.90
C SER A 82 2.55 -12.26 14.99
N VAL A 83 1.72 -11.40 14.35
CA VAL A 83 0.26 -11.58 14.28
C VAL A 83 -0.11 -12.87 13.55
N LYS A 84 0.55 -13.17 12.42
CA LYS A 84 0.30 -14.38 11.62
C LYS A 84 0.81 -15.65 12.30
N GLU A 85 1.86 -15.54 13.11
CA GLU A 85 2.42 -16.67 13.86
C GLU A 85 1.49 -17.11 14.99
N GLN A 86 0.97 -16.16 15.76
CA GLN A 86 0.13 -16.44 16.94
C GLN A 86 -1.32 -16.87 16.60
N ALA A 87 -1.81 -16.56 15.39
CA ALA A 87 -3.16 -16.91 14.93
C ALA A 87 -3.43 -18.43 14.91
N GLY A 88 -2.40 -19.27 14.75
CA GLY A 88 -2.57 -20.73 14.65
C GLY A 88 -2.79 -21.46 15.97
N ALA A 89 -2.60 -20.79 17.12
CA ALA A 89 -2.66 -21.41 18.45
C ALA A 89 -3.96 -21.15 19.22
N GLY A 90 -4.91 -20.41 18.63
CA GLY A 90 -6.21 -20.10 19.25
C GLY A 90 -6.14 -19.04 20.36
N LEU A 91 -5.09 -18.22 20.40
CA LEU A 91 -4.91 -17.10 21.35
C LEU A 91 -5.84 -15.91 21.05
N ASP A 92 -6.48 -15.95 19.89
CA ASP A 92 -7.44 -15.00 19.35
C ASP A 92 -8.89 -15.27 19.81
N SER A 93 -9.17 -16.48 20.32
CA SER A 93 -10.49 -16.93 20.82
C SER A 93 -10.44 -17.41 22.28
N LEU A 94 -9.64 -16.77 23.13
CA LEU A 94 -9.57 -17.08 24.57
C LEU A 94 -10.86 -16.69 25.29
N SER A 95 -11.30 -17.50 26.26
CA SER A 95 -12.33 -17.06 27.22
C SER A 95 -11.79 -15.87 28.04
N PRO A 96 -12.67 -15.02 28.60
CA PRO A 96 -12.25 -13.92 29.46
C PRO A 96 -11.29 -14.37 30.57
N GLU A 97 -11.57 -15.51 31.20
CA GLU A 97 -10.76 -16.08 32.29
C GLU A 97 -9.38 -16.52 31.79
N MET A 98 -9.31 -17.18 30.63
CA MET A 98 -8.04 -17.59 30.03
C MET A 98 -7.21 -16.40 29.56
N TYR A 99 -7.86 -15.34 29.09
CA TYR A 99 -7.19 -14.10 28.67
C TYR A 99 -6.60 -13.35 29.88
N ASP A 100 -7.35 -13.25 30.97
CA ASP A 100 -6.85 -12.65 32.21
C ASP A 100 -5.69 -13.45 32.80
N GLU A 101 -5.78 -14.79 32.79
CA GLU A 101 -4.68 -15.65 33.22
C GLU A 101 -3.43 -15.47 32.35
N LEU A 102 -3.59 -15.43 31.01
CA LEU A 102 -2.48 -15.20 30.09
C LEU A 102 -1.77 -13.87 30.36
N ASN A 103 -2.55 -12.80 30.54
CA ASN A 103 -2.01 -11.48 30.86
C ASN A 103 -1.29 -11.43 32.21
N GLN A 104 -1.82 -12.11 33.22
CA GLN A 104 -1.17 -12.22 34.51
C GLN A 104 0.16 -12.98 34.40
N LEU A 105 0.17 -14.13 33.71
CA LEU A 105 1.37 -14.92 33.51
C LEU A 105 2.43 -14.16 32.71
N ASN A 106 2.07 -13.40 31.67
CA ASN A 106 3.01 -12.55 30.94
C ASN A 106 3.64 -11.49 31.85
N LYS A 107 2.85 -10.78 32.65
CA LYS A 107 3.36 -9.76 33.59
C LYS A 107 4.33 -10.36 34.61
N GLU A 108 3.96 -11.48 35.22
CA GLU A 108 4.81 -12.19 36.19
C GLU A 108 6.11 -12.69 35.54
N TYR A 109 6.01 -13.23 34.32
CA TYR A 109 7.14 -13.75 33.59
C TYR A 109 8.14 -12.63 33.25
N THR A 110 7.67 -11.55 32.62
CA THR A 110 8.52 -10.40 32.25
C THR A 110 9.14 -9.74 33.48
N SER A 111 8.40 -9.63 34.59
CA SER A 111 8.94 -9.11 35.85
C SER A 111 10.06 -10.00 36.43
N ARG A 112 10.01 -11.31 36.22
CA ARG A 112 11.00 -12.26 36.78
C ARG A 112 12.25 -12.38 35.92
N PHE A 113 12.10 -12.48 34.62
CA PHE A 113 13.20 -12.81 33.70
C PHE A 113 13.75 -11.60 32.93
N GLY A 114 12.98 -10.50 32.85
CA GLY A 114 13.39 -9.26 32.21
C GLY A 114 13.22 -9.23 30.69
N PHE A 115 12.52 -10.22 30.14
CA PHE A 115 12.13 -10.35 28.73
C PHE A 115 10.78 -11.09 28.61
N PRO A 116 10.04 -10.92 27.51
CA PRO A 116 8.74 -11.57 27.26
C PRO A 116 8.78 -13.10 27.22
N PHE A 117 7.63 -13.73 27.45
CA PHE A 117 7.51 -15.19 27.25
C PHE A 117 7.56 -15.51 25.76
N ILE A 118 8.57 -16.27 25.34
CA ILE A 118 8.77 -16.66 23.93
C ILE A 118 8.56 -18.16 23.78
N LEU A 119 7.72 -18.54 22.82
CA LEU A 119 7.43 -19.92 22.44
C LEU A 119 7.05 -19.98 20.96
N ALA A 120 7.61 -20.93 20.22
CA ALA A 120 7.19 -21.24 18.87
C ALA A 120 5.79 -21.89 18.90
N VAL A 121 4.76 -21.13 18.55
CA VAL A 121 3.36 -21.51 18.72
C VAL A 121 2.83 -22.55 17.71
N LYS A 122 3.60 -22.89 16.66
CA LYS A 122 3.20 -23.91 15.67
C LYS A 122 3.04 -25.27 16.35
N GLY A 123 1.82 -25.82 16.34
CA GLY A 123 1.49 -27.10 16.98
C GLY A 123 1.09 -26.99 18.46
N HIS A 124 0.98 -25.78 19.01
CA HIS A 124 0.49 -25.54 20.37
C HIS A 124 -0.97 -25.07 20.38
N THR A 125 -1.65 -25.31 21.49
CA THR A 125 -2.99 -24.77 21.78
C THR A 125 -2.87 -23.75 22.91
N ALA A 126 -3.83 -22.83 23.04
CA ALA A 126 -3.89 -21.90 24.17
C ALA A 126 -3.66 -22.57 25.54
N GLN A 127 -4.24 -23.76 25.75
CA GLN A 127 -4.07 -24.52 26.99
C GLN A 127 -2.63 -25.02 27.18
N SER A 128 -2.01 -25.57 26.13
CA SER A 128 -0.62 -26.06 26.24
C SER A 128 0.39 -24.92 26.39
N ILE A 129 0.07 -23.73 25.87
CA ILE A 129 0.85 -22.51 26.09
C ILE A 129 0.76 -22.08 27.56
N LEU A 130 -0.44 -21.96 28.12
CA LEU A 130 -0.63 -21.60 29.52
C LEU A 130 0.08 -22.57 30.47
N GLU A 131 -0.01 -23.88 30.19
CA GLU A 131 0.72 -24.90 30.95
C GLU A 131 2.25 -24.71 30.85
N SER A 132 2.76 -24.42 29.65
CA SER A 132 4.18 -24.13 29.44
C SER A 132 4.64 -22.88 30.19
N MET A 133 3.81 -21.82 30.21
CA MET A 133 4.08 -20.61 31.02
C MET A 133 4.13 -20.92 32.51
N ARG A 134 3.17 -21.70 33.04
CA ARG A 134 3.13 -22.11 34.45
C ARG A 134 4.37 -22.92 34.83
N GLN A 135 4.80 -23.85 33.97
CA GLN A 135 5.99 -24.67 34.18
C GLN A 135 7.28 -23.83 34.13
N ARG A 136 7.43 -22.99 33.10
CA ARG A 136 8.65 -22.20 32.86
C ARG A 136 8.83 -21.07 33.88
N ARG A 137 7.73 -20.56 34.46
CA ARG A 137 7.78 -19.54 35.52
C ARG A 137 8.61 -19.97 36.74
N SER A 138 8.73 -21.26 37.04
CA SER A 138 9.48 -21.74 38.23
C SER A 138 10.98 -21.91 38.00
N ARG A 139 11.46 -21.82 36.75
CA ARG A 139 12.87 -22.02 36.39
C ARG A 139 13.80 -20.92 36.91
N ASN A 140 15.08 -21.24 36.98
CA ASN A 140 16.11 -20.23 37.20
C ASN A 140 16.33 -19.40 35.92
N ARG A 141 16.96 -18.23 36.07
CA ARG A 141 17.07 -17.26 34.97
C ARG A 141 17.91 -17.77 33.80
N ASP A 142 19.00 -18.49 34.06
CA ASP A 142 19.92 -18.94 33.02
C ASP A 142 19.31 -20.07 32.17
N GLU A 143 18.63 -21.02 32.83
CA GLU A 143 17.87 -22.08 32.16
C GLU A 143 16.75 -21.49 31.28
N GLU A 144 16.07 -20.45 31.75
CA GLU A 144 14.99 -19.82 31.02
C GLU A 144 15.49 -18.95 29.87
N PHE A 145 16.61 -18.25 30.05
CA PHE A 145 17.27 -17.49 29.00
C PHE A 145 17.66 -18.40 27.82
N GLN A 146 18.28 -19.55 28.11
CA GLN A 146 18.62 -20.52 27.06
C GLN A 146 17.38 -21.13 26.41
N THR A 147 16.32 -21.39 27.19
CA THR A 147 15.04 -21.88 26.65
C THR A 147 14.43 -20.88 25.70
N ALA A 148 14.34 -19.61 26.08
CA ALA A 148 13.78 -18.55 25.25
C ALA A 148 14.59 -18.36 23.96
N LEU A 149 15.92 -18.39 24.04
CA LEU A 149 16.79 -18.33 22.86
C LEU A 149 16.55 -19.49 21.88
N ASN A 150 16.40 -20.72 22.41
CA ASN A 150 16.06 -21.89 21.59
C ASN A 150 14.69 -21.74 20.90
N GLU A 151 13.71 -21.12 21.56
CA GLU A 151 12.41 -20.82 20.96
C GLU A 151 12.52 -19.77 19.83
N VAL A 152 13.36 -18.74 20.00
CA VAL A 152 13.66 -17.79 18.91
C VAL A 152 14.24 -18.50 17.69
N PHE A 153 15.16 -19.46 17.90
CA PHE A 153 15.74 -20.23 16.80
C PHE A 153 14.71 -21.10 16.07
N LYS A 154 13.73 -21.66 16.78
CA LYS A 154 12.61 -22.38 16.16
C LYS A 154 11.75 -21.43 15.32
N ILE A 155 11.41 -20.26 15.86
CA ILE A 155 10.62 -19.23 15.17
C ILE A 155 11.33 -18.79 13.89
N ALA A 156 12.63 -18.46 13.96
CA ALA A 156 13.43 -18.08 12.80
C ALA A 156 13.46 -19.17 11.71
N THR A 157 13.59 -20.45 12.11
CA THR A 157 13.51 -21.58 11.18
C THR A 157 12.12 -21.68 10.52
N ILE A 158 11.03 -21.55 11.28
CA ILE A 158 9.65 -21.57 10.75
C ILE A 158 9.43 -20.42 9.75
N ARG A 159 9.94 -19.22 10.05
CA ARG A 159 9.88 -18.06 9.14
C ARG A 159 10.60 -18.34 7.82
N LEU A 160 11.78 -18.94 7.89
CA LEU A 160 12.54 -19.33 6.70
C LEU A 160 11.80 -20.40 5.87
N GLU A 161 11.25 -21.43 6.51
CA GLU A 161 10.44 -22.46 5.82
C GLU A 161 9.22 -21.85 5.12
N LYS A 162 8.51 -20.95 5.79
CA LYS A 162 7.34 -20.26 5.22
C LYS A 162 7.73 -19.42 4.01
N TRP A 163 8.85 -18.70 4.10
CA TRP A 163 9.41 -17.96 2.98
C TRP A 163 9.75 -18.88 1.81
N LEU A 164 10.30 -20.08 2.06
CA LEU A 164 10.60 -21.08 1.02
C LEU A 164 9.35 -21.60 0.30
N VAL A 165 8.26 -21.82 1.03
CA VAL A 165 6.98 -22.23 0.43
C VAL A 165 6.41 -21.13 -0.46
N GLN A 166 6.49 -19.86 -0.01
CA GLN A 166 5.99 -18.72 -0.79
C GLN A 166 6.71 -18.57 -2.14
N ILE A 167 8.04 -18.68 -2.16
CA ILE A 167 8.80 -18.62 -3.42
C ILE A 167 8.62 -19.89 -4.28
N GLY A 168 8.31 -21.04 -3.66
CA GLY A 168 8.08 -22.31 -4.34
C GLY A 168 6.76 -22.37 -5.11
N HIS A 169 5.76 -21.59 -4.70
CA HIS A 169 4.47 -21.45 -5.40
C HIS A 169 4.51 -20.44 -6.57
N GLU A 170 5.58 -19.66 -6.71
CA GLU A 170 5.74 -18.69 -7.81
C GLU A 170 6.49 -19.25 -9.05
N HIS A 171 6.92 -20.53 -9.03
CA HIS A 171 7.79 -21.12 -10.05
C HIS A 171 7.13 -22.16 -10.99
N GLU A 172 5.91 -21.89 -11.48
CA GLU A 172 5.42 -22.42 -12.77
C GLU A 172 5.19 -21.27 -13.77
N ILE A 173 6.26 -20.53 -14.09
CA ILE A 173 6.28 -19.55 -15.18
C ILE A 173 7.38 -20.00 -16.14
N GLU A 174 6.99 -20.23 -17.40
CA GLU A 174 7.90 -20.45 -18.52
C GLU A 174 9.06 -19.42 -18.52
N PRO A 175 10.28 -19.79 -18.95
CA PRO A 175 11.44 -18.93 -18.81
C PRO A 175 11.29 -17.69 -19.71
N LYS A 176 10.86 -16.57 -19.13
CA LYS A 176 11.18 -15.25 -19.67
C LYS A 176 12.71 -15.12 -19.71
N PRO A 177 13.29 -14.56 -20.78
CA PRO A 177 14.73 -14.41 -20.90
C PRO A 177 15.27 -13.66 -19.67
N ALA A 178 16.39 -14.15 -19.13
CA ALA A 178 17.04 -13.59 -17.96
C ALA A 178 17.30 -12.09 -18.17
N VAL A 179 16.47 -11.25 -17.54
CA VAL A 179 16.79 -9.84 -17.33
C VAL A 179 17.83 -9.85 -16.22
N GLU A 180 19.07 -9.53 -16.55
CA GLU A 180 20.11 -9.30 -15.53
C GLU A 180 19.54 -8.38 -14.45
N PRO A 181 19.74 -8.66 -13.14
CA PRO A 181 19.19 -7.82 -12.09
C PRO A 181 19.83 -6.43 -12.18
N LYS A 182 19.10 -5.49 -12.79
CA LYS A 182 19.52 -4.10 -12.92
C LYS A 182 19.49 -3.48 -11.52
N ARG A 183 20.62 -2.94 -11.07
CA ARG A 183 20.78 -2.31 -9.75
C ARG A 183 19.72 -1.22 -9.56
N THR A 184 18.95 -1.28 -8.47
CA THR A 184 18.08 -0.16 -8.06
C THR A 184 18.95 1.00 -7.59
N MET A 185 18.91 2.13 -8.30
CA MET A 185 19.69 3.31 -7.96
C MET A 185 18.93 4.58 -8.34
N TYR A 186 18.42 5.28 -7.32
CA TYR A 186 17.74 6.55 -7.47
C TYR A 186 17.81 7.35 -6.16
N TYR A 187 17.62 8.66 -6.23
CA TYR A 187 17.49 9.52 -5.06
C TYR A 187 16.57 10.70 -5.39
N GLY A 188 16.13 11.47 -4.40
CA GLY A 188 15.30 12.64 -4.66
C GLY A 188 14.71 13.30 -3.44
N LYS A 189 13.53 13.91 -3.59
CA LYS A 189 12.86 14.71 -2.56
C LYS A 189 11.38 14.38 -2.50
N GLY A 190 10.88 14.03 -1.32
CA GLY A 190 9.44 13.94 -1.02
C GLY A 190 8.97 15.16 -0.25
N ASP A 191 7.66 15.25 -0.03
CA ASP A 191 7.01 16.35 0.69
C ASP A 191 7.37 17.74 0.15
N VAL A 192 7.41 17.87 -1.17
CA VAL A 192 7.56 19.16 -1.85
C VAL A 192 6.18 19.78 -2.01
N TRP A 193 5.73 20.47 -0.97
CA TRP A 193 4.45 21.19 -0.94
C TRP A 193 4.49 22.42 -1.84
N LEU A 194 3.61 22.45 -2.83
CA LEU A 194 3.47 23.54 -3.80
C LEU A 194 2.05 24.10 -3.72
N TYR A 195 1.96 25.41 -3.55
CA TYR A 195 0.70 26.15 -3.63
C TYR A 195 0.87 27.29 -4.61
N ARG A 196 0.22 27.19 -5.77
CA ARG A 196 0.21 28.25 -6.76
C ARG A 196 -1.15 28.91 -6.81
N SER A 197 -1.19 30.22 -6.61
CA SER A 197 -2.41 30.99 -6.82
C SER A 197 -2.58 31.36 -8.29
N TYR A 198 -3.84 31.43 -8.74
CA TYR A 198 -4.24 31.89 -10.07
C TYR A 198 -3.48 31.20 -11.22
N ALA A 199 -3.38 29.87 -11.16
CA ALA A 199 -2.93 29.10 -12.31
C ALA A 199 -3.99 29.15 -13.42
N LYS A 200 -3.64 28.72 -14.64
CA LYS A 200 -4.60 28.67 -15.76
C LYS A 200 -5.82 27.83 -15.36
N PRO A 201 -7.05 28.33 -15.50
CA PRO A 201 -8.26 27.55 -15.25
C PRO A 201 -8.34 26.33 -16.17
N LEU A 202 -8.76 25.19 -15.62
CA LEU A 202 -9.11 24.02 -16.41
C LEU A 202 -10.53 24.22 -16.94
N THR A 203 -10.68 24.33 -18.25
CA THR A 203 -11.96 24.59 -18.92
C THR A 203 -12.14 23.63 -20.08
N GLY A 204 -13.36 23.56 -20.65
CA GLY A 204 -13.63 22.71 -21.81
C GLY A 204 -13.71 21.21 -21.49
N ILE A 205 -13.89 20.85 -20.22
CA ILE A 205 -14.17 19.46 -19.84
C ILE A 205 -15.62 19.14 -20.22
N GLY A 206 -15.80 18.12 -21.06
CA GLY A 206 -17.12 17.68 -21.48
C GLY A 206 -17.90 17.08 -20.31
N SER A 207 -19.16 17.48 -20.14
CA SER A 207 -20.05 16.87 -19.16
C SER A 207 -20.36 15.41 -19.53
N ILE A 208 -20.49 14.56 -18.53
CA ILE A 208 -20.99 13.18 -18.67
C ILE A 208 -22.29 13.05 -17.88
N PRO A 209 -23.15 12.05 -18.17
CA PRO A 209 -24.42 11.88 -17.46
C PRO A 209 -24.28 11.79 -15.93
N GLU A 210 -23.19 11.19 -15.46
CA GLU A 210 -22.93 10.97 -14.03
C GLU A 210 -22.39 12.19 -13.29
N SER A 211 -21.83 13.19 -13.99
CA SER A 211 -21.06 14.26 -13.36
C SER A 211 -21.42 15.65 -13.91
N PRO A 212 -21.76 16.62 -13.03
CA PRO A 212 -21.92 18.01 -13.41
C PRO A 212 -20.58 18.74 -13.59
N PHE A 213 -19.44 18.08 -13.32
CA PHE A 213 -18.13 18.71 -13.38
C PHE A 213 -17.75 19.08 -14.82
N THR A 214 -17.37 20.34 -15.03
CA THR A 214 -16.98 20.89 -16.34
C THR A 214 -15.65 21.67 -16.32
N GLY A 215 -14.96 21.69 -15.18
CA GLY A 215 -13.68 22.39 -15.06
C GLY A 215 -13.31 22.81 -13.63
N ARG A 216 -12.13 23.42 -13.49
CA ARG A 216 -11.58 23.94 -12.23
C ARG A 216 -11.13 25.38 -12.42
N SER A 217 -11.44 26.24 -11.45
CA SER A 217 -11.00 27.64 -11.49
C SER A 217 -9.48 27.78 -11.38
N ASN A 218 -8.81 26.82 -10.70
CA ASN A 218 -7.38 26.84 -10.36
C ASN A 218 -6.93 28.15 -9.69
N VAL A 219 -7.84 28.84 -8.97
CA VAL A 219 -7.47 29.96 -8.09
C VAL A 219 -6.46 29.50 -7.05
N LEU A 220 -6.60 28.28 -6.53
CA LEU A 220 -5.59 27.56 -5.77
C LEU A 220 -5.25 26.26 -6.48
N PHE A 221 -4.01 26.17 -6.98
CA PHE A 221 -3.44 24.99 -7.61
C PHE A 221 -2.40 24.40 -6.66
N GLY A 222 -2.87 23.54 -5.76
CA GLY A 222 -2.08 22.95 -4.69
C GLY A 222 -1.76 21.48 -4.93
N MET A 223 -0.55 21.05 -4.59
CA MET A 223 -0.13 19.66 -4.65
C MET A 223 1.05 19.37 -3.71
N ASN A 224 1.15 18.12 -3.24
CA ASN A 224 2.34 17.58 -2.60
C ASN A 224 3.09 16.68 -3.60
N ILE A 225 4.35 16.99 -3.88
CA ILE A 225 5.15 16.33 -4.92
C ILE A 225 6.26 15.49 -4.30
N LYS A 226 6.48 14.30 -4.88
CA LYS A 226 7.69 13.52 -4.71
C LYS A 226 8.41 13.37 -6.05
N VAL A 227 9.70 13.65 -6.08
CA VAL A 227 10.57 13.46 -7.24
C VAL A 227 11.66 12.45 -6.90
N ALA A 228 11.96 11.55 -7.85
CA ALA A 228 13.11 10.67 -7.83
C ALA A 228 13.81 10.71 -9.19
N VAL A 229 15.14 10.75 -9.18
CA VAL A 229 15.97 10.79 -10.39
C VAL A 229 16.90 9.59 -10.44
N GLN A 230 17.16 9.08 -11.64
CA GLN A 230 18.04 7.92 -11.89
C GLN A 230 19.07 8.26 -12.97
N GLY A 231 20.24 7.63 -12.88
CA GLY A 231 21.34 7.80 -13.83
C GLY A 231 22.59 7.08 -13.35
N ASP A 232 23.30 6.42 -14.26
CA ASP A 232 24.48 5.60 -13.91
C ASP A 232 25.61 6.43 -13.29
N ALA A 233 25.68 7.72 -13.64
CA ALA A 233 26.62 8.70 -13.11
C ALA A 233 26.46 8.98 -11.60
N PHE A 234 25.39 8.49 -10.97
CA PHE A 234 25.19 8.61 -9.53
C PHE A 234 25.91 7.54 -8.73
N LEU A 235 26.39 6.45 -9.35
CA LEU A 235 27.01 5.35 -8.63
C LEU A 235 28.15 5.79 -7.67
N PRO A 236 29.09 6.68 -8.07
CA PRO A 236 30.15 7.15 -7.19
C PRO A 236 29.66 7.82 -5.90
N SER A 237 28.47 8.44 -5.89
CA SER A 237 27.93 9.02 -4.66
C SER A 237 27.58 7.97 -3.61
N PHE A 238 27.21 6.76 -4.04
CA PHE A 238 26.89 5.64 -3.16
C PHE A 238 28.14 4.85 -2.77
N THR A 239 29.07 4.64 -3.70
CA THR A 239 30.25 3.79 -3.46
C THR A 239 31.43 4.52 -2.84
N GLU A 240 31.59 5.81 -3.14
CA GLU A 240 32.78 6.60 -2.80
C GLU A 240 32.44 7.87 -2.03
N GLY A 241 31.14 8.22 -1.90
CA GLY A 241 30.72 9.48 -1.31
C GLY A 241 31.02 10.70 -2.19
N ASP A 242 31.29 10.50 -3.48
CA ASP A 242 31.53 11.58 -4.43
C ASP A 242 30.22 12.23 -4.87
N ASN A 243 30.01 13.48 -4.42
CA ASN A 243 28.81 14.26 -4.69
C ASN A 243 28.90 15.11 -5.96
N SER A 244 29.97 15.00 -6.77
CA SER A 244 30.21 15.87 -7.93
C SER A 244 29.10 15.83 -8.99
N SER A 245 28.42 14.68 -9.14
CA SER A 245 27.30 14.49 -10.07
C SER A 245 25.92 14.70 -9.42
N ILE A 246 25.87 14.98 -8.12
CA ILE A 246 24.65 15.01 -7.31
C ILE A 246 24.06 16.42 -7.27
N VAL A 247 22.80 16.52 -7.68
CA VAL A 247 21.99 17.72 -7.46
C VAL A 247 21.43 17.63 -6.05
N ALA A 248 21.77 18.57 -5.18
CA ALA A 248 21.25 18.57 -3.81
C ALA A 248 19.70 18.49 -3.81
N THR A 249 19.13 17.69 -2.92
CA THR A 249 17.66 17.48 -2.88
C THR A 249 16.90 18.76 -2.53
N ASP A 250 17.54 19.72 -1.84
CA ASP A 250 17.00 21.07 -1.65
C ASP A 250 16.96 21.87 -2.96
N SER A 251 17.97 21.73 -3.81
CA SER A 251 17.95 22.32 -5.16
C SER A 251 16.82 21.74 -6.00
N MET A 252 16.51 20.45 -5.88
CA MET A 252 15.35 19.83 -6.56
C MET A 252 14.02 20.45 -6.08
N LYS A 253 13.85 20.63 -4.77
CA LYS A 253 12.69 21.35 -4.20
C LYS A 253 12.58 22.75 -4.80
N ASN A 254 13.67 23.52 -4.76
CA ASN A 254 13.70 24.88 -5.31
C ASN A 254 13.42 24.90 -6.83
N PHE A 255 13.91 23.90 -7.56
CA PHE A 255 13.68 23.73 -8.99
C PHE A 255 12.19 23.56 -9.28
N ILE A 256 11.52 22.63 -8.60
CA ILE A 256 10.08 22.38 -8.74
C ILE A 256 9.27 23.65 -8.42
N LEU A 257 9.53 24.26 -7.26
CA LEU A 257 8.77 25.43 -6.79
C LEU A 257 8.93 26.64 -7.70
N LYS A 258 10.13 26.89 -8.24
CA LYS A 258 10.36 28.01 -9.17
C LYS A 258 9.65 27.79 -10.51
N HIS A 259 9.65 26.56 -11.03
CA HIS A 259 8.99 26.25 -12.30
C HIS A 259 7.46 26.29 -12.22
N ALA A 260 6.88 26.23 -11.01
CA ALA A 260 5.48 26.53 -10.79
C ALA A 260 5.08 27.90 -11.36
N ALA A 261 5.93 28.92 -11.21
CA ALA A 261 5.65 30.27 -11.69
C ALA A 261 5.56 30.35 -13.22
N SER A 262 6.37 29.55 -13.93
CA SER A 262 6.46 29.55 -15.39
C SER A 262 5.48 28.59 -16.07
N TYR A 263 4.87 27.67 -15.32
CA TYR A 263 3.94 26.71 -15.89
C TYR A 263 2.67 27.40 -16.41
N THR A 264 2.29 27.16 -17.65
CA THR A 264 1.12 27.80 -18.29
C THR A 264 -0.04 26.84 -18.55
N GLY A 265 0.10 25.56 -18.23
CA GLY A 265 -0.98 24.57 -18.33
C GLY A 265 -1.93 24.58 -17.13
N ALA A 266 -2.95 23.72 -17.19
CA ALA A 266 -4.03 23.67 -16.21
C ALA A 266 -4.14 22.36 -15.39
N THR A 267 -3.33 21.35 -15.70
CA THR A 267 -3.40 20.00 -15.06
C THR A 267 -2.17 19.70 -14.22
N VAL A 268 -2.33 18.79 -13.25
CA VAL A 268 -1.22 18.31 -12.38
C VAL A 268 -0.26 17.46 -13.21
N GLU A 269 -0.79 16.58 -14.04
CA GLU A 269 -0.06 15.74 -14.98
C GLU A 269 0.82 16.57 -15.92
N GLY A 270 0.27 17.65 -16.47
CA GLY A 270 0.99 18.58 -17.33
C GLY A 270 2.13 19.29 -16.58
N PHE A 271 1.92 19.64 -15.32
CA PHE A 271 2.96 20.24 -14.49
C PHE A 271 4.11 19.25 -14.22
N LEU A 272 3.78 18.01 -13.86
CA LEU A 272 4.76 16.96 -13.64
C LEU A 272 5.55 16.64 -14.91
N ALA A 273 4.88 16.55 -16.06
CA ALA A 273 5.52 16.33 -17.35
C ALA A 273 6.47 17.47 -17.72
N TYR A 274 6.02 18.72 -17.56
CA TYR A 274 6.83 19.93 -17.78
C TYR A 274 8.09 19.94 -16.91
N VAL A 275 7.96 19.70 -15.61
CA VAL A 275 9.11 19.74 -14.69
C VAL A 275 10.04 18.55 -14.91
N SER A 276 9.52 17.37 -15.20
CA SER A 276 10.33 16.18 -15.50
C SER A 276 11.18 16.38 -16.74
N GLN A 277 10.59 16.95 -17.80
CA GLN A 277 11.30 17.31 -19.01
C GLN A 277 12.43 18.30 -18.71
N LEU A 278 12.15 19.37 -17.96
CA LEU A 278 13.15 20.37 -17.61
C LEU A 278 14.29 19.83 -16.74
N PHE A 279 14.01 18.89 -15.82
CA PHE A 279 15.07 18.21 -15.06
C PHE A 279 16.03 17.50 -16.00
N LEU A 280 15.52 16.71 -16.95
CA LEU A 280 16.33 16.02 -17.93
C LEU A 280 17.08 17.01 -18.82
N GLU A 281 16.44 18.06 -19.34
CA GLU A 281 17.12 19.06 -20.17
C GLU A 281 18.24 19.81 -19.41
N THR A 282 18.02 20.11 -18.13
CA THR A 282 18.97 20.88 -17.30
C THR A 282 20.13 20.05 -16.81
N TYR A 283 19.90 18.77 -16.48
CA TYR A 283 20.89 17.89 -15.86
C TYR A 283 21.18 16.69 -16.78
N PRO A 284 22.20 16.78 -17.66
CA PRO A 284 22.51 15.74 -18.64
C PRO A 284 22.80 14.37 -18.03
N GLN A 285 23.29 14.33 -16.79
CA GLN A 285 23.58 13.10 -16.07
C GLN A 285 22.33 12.37 -15.55
N MET A 286 21.17 13.02 -15.53
CA MET A 286 19.89 12.37 -15.24
C MET A 286 19.41 11.65 -16.50
N MET A 287 19.18 10.35 -16.35
CA MET A 287 18.64 9.48 -17.41
C MET A 287 17.13 9.30 -17.29
N LYS A 288 16.60 9.35 -16.06
CA LYS A 288 15.20 9.10 -15.79
C LYS A 288 14.72 9.95 -14.61
N VAL A 289 13.51 10.48 -14.73
CA VAL A 289 12.83 11.25 -13.68
C VAL A 289 11.47 10.62 -13.44
N GLN A 290 11.19 10.29 -12.19
CA GLN A 290 9.89 9.82 -11.71
C GLN A 290 9.32 10.89 -10.79
N MET A 291 8.12 11.36 -11.07
CA MET A 291 7.41 12.30 -10.22
C MET A 291 6.03 11.78 -9.89
N THR A 292 5.61 11.96 -8.64
CA THR A 292 4.24 11.74 -8.19
C THR A 292 3.71 13.01 -7.53
N ALA A 293 2.40 13.23 -7.62
CA ALA A 293 1.72 14.31 -6.93
C ALA A 293 0.39 13.85 -6.35
N ASP A 294 0.15 14.27 -5.11
CA ASP A 294 -1.15 14.31 -4.48
C ASP A 294 -1.70 15.73 -4.62
N GLN A 295 -2.85 15.91 -5.29
CA GLN A 295 -3.51 17.20 -5.34
C GLN A 295 -3.98 17.60 -3.94
N ILE A 296 -3.89 18.89 -3.62
CA ILE A 296 -4.42 19.43 -2.36
C ILE A 296 -5.78 20.06 -2.68
N PRO A 297 -6.90 19.42 -2.32
CA PRO A 297 -8.23 19.89 -2.68
C PRO A 297 -8.67 21.08 -1.83
N PHE A 298 -9.23 22.08 -2.51
CA PHE A 298 -9.82 23.27 -1.93
C PHE A 298 -11.27 23.36 -2.40
N GLU A 299 -12.22 23.24 -1.48
CA GLU A 299 -13.66 23.30 -1.75
C GLU A 299 -14.16 24.75 -1.70
N ASP A 300 -15.11 25.05 -2.58
CA ASP A 300 -15.83 26.32 -2.56
C ASP A 300 -16.65 26.45 -1.26
N VAL A 301 -16.59 27.64 -0.65
CA VAL A 301 -17.40 27.95 0.53
C VAL A 301 -18.60 28.80 0.11
N PRO A 302 -19.85 28.38 0.44
CA PRO A 302 -21.03 29.20 0.18
C PRO A 302 -21.05 30.41 1.13
N ILE A 303 -21.19 31.60 0.57
CA ILE A 303 -21.32 32.87 1.31
C ILE A 303 -22.70 33.44 1.05
N GLY A 304 -23.45 33.71 2.12
CA GLY A 304 -24.72 34.41 2.06
C GLY A 304 -24.50 35.92 1.95
N VAL A 305 -25.00 36.54 0.88
CA VAL A 305 -25.02 37.99 0.69
C VAL A 305 -26.40 38.38 0.16
N ASP A 306 -27.05 39.35 0.81
CA ASP A 306 -28.38 39.87 0.43
C ASP A 306 -29.47 38.80 0.23
N GLY A 307 -29.43 37.72 1.02
CA GLY A 307 -30.42 36.64 0.98
C GLY A 307 -30.19 35.59 -0.12
N CYS A 308 -29.09 35.67 -0.88
CA CYS A 308 -28.68 34.64 -1.83
C CYS A 308 -27.33 34.02 -1.44
N TYR A 309 -27.13 32.74 -1.78
CA TYR A 309 -25.84 32.07 -1.62
C TYR A 309 -25.06 32.07 -2.94
N ARG A 310 -23.76 32.31 -2.86
CA ARG A 310 -22.80 32.14 -3.96
C ARG A 310 -21.48 31.57 -3.44
N SER A 311 -20.72 30.88 -4.28
CA SER A 311 -19.35 30.47 -3.94
C SER A 311 -18.47 31.69 -3.70
N SER A 312 -17.63 31.64 -2.66
CA SER A 312 -16.57 32.63 -2.44
C SER A 312 -15.48 32.50 -3.50
N THR A 313 -14.97 33.62 -4.00
CA THR A 313 -13.78 33.65 -4.87
C THR A 313 -12.49 33.86 -4.10
N MET A 314 -12.55 34.02 -2.77
CA MET A 314 -11.40 34.37 -1.92
C MET A 314 -11.18 33.41 -0.76
N VAL A 315 -12.22 32.69 -0.34
CA VAL A 315 -12.19 31.82 0.84
C VAL A 315 -12.54 30.41 0.40
N PHE A 316 -11.62 29.48 0.63
CA PHE A 316 -11.76 28.08 0.27
C PHE A 316 -11.58 27.22 1.51
N ARG A 317 -12.22 26.05 1.53
CA ARG A 317 -12.06 25.07 2.59
C ARG A 317 -11.00 24.05 2.17
N TYR A 318 -9.97 23.89 2.99
CA TYR A 318 -9.02 22.78 2.83
C TYR A 318 -9.77 21.46 3.07
N SER A 319 -9.78 20.57 2.08
CA SER A 319 -10.44 19.27 2.19
C SER A 319 -9.46 18.16 2.57
N GLN A 320 -9.92 17.22 3.39
CA GLN A 320 -9.19 16.01 3.80
C GLN A 320 -9.87 14.73 3.28
N ASN A 321 -10.79 14.89 2.32
CA ASN A 321 -11.52 13.80 1.70
C ASN A 321 -10.68 13.19 0.57
N ASP A 322 -11.33 12.77 -0.52
CA ASP A 322 -10.67 12.30 -1.72
C ASP A 322 -9.90 13.41 -2.45
N ARG A 323 -8.88 12.99 -3.20
CA ARG A 323 -8.02 13.90 -3.96
C ARG A 323 -7.57 13.28 -5.28
N GLY A 324 -7.36 14.12 -6.28
CA GLY A 324 -6.70 13.71 -7.51
C GLY A 324 -5.23 13.35 -7.26
N THR A 325 -4.72 12.37 -7.99
CA THR A 325 -3.31 11.96 -7.95
C THR A 325 -2.76 11.88 -9.37
N ALA A 326 -1.44 12.01 -9.50
CA ALA A 326 -0.75 11.84 -10.78
C ALA A 326 0.63 11.24 -10.57
N ALA A 327 1.08 10.42 -11.52
CA ALA A 327 2.43 9.88 -11.58
C ALA A 327 2.94 9.94 -13.01
N ILE A 328 4.12 10.53 -13.23
CA ILE A 328 4.78 10.61 -14.53
C ILE A 328 6.20 10.07 -14.41
N GLU A 329 6.60 9.28 -15.38
CA GLU A 329 7.95 8.82 -15.58
C GLU A 329 8.45 9.31 -16.95
N ALA A 330 9.51 10.11 -16.95
CA ALA A 330 10.19 10.57 -18.14
C ALA A 330 11.58 9.94 -18.21
N GLU A 331 11.95 9.42 -19.37
CA GLU A 331 13.25 8.79 -19.63
C GLU A 331 13.90 9.44 -20.85
N ARG A 332 15.21 9.65 -20.76
CA ARG A 332 16.04 10.05 -21.90
C ARG A 332 16.30 8.83 -22.78
N LYS A 333 15.85 8.89 -24.03
CA LYS A 333 16.21 7.92 -25.09
C LYS A 333 16.93 8.63 -26.22
N GLY A 334 18.26 8.50 -26.23
CA GLY A 334 19.12 9.25 -27.14
C GLY A 334 18.98 10.77 -26.93
N ASN A 335 18.58 11.48 -27.98
CA ASN A 335 18.38 12.94 -27.94
C ASN A 335 16.93 13.34 -27.64
N GLN A 336 16.04 12.39 -27.35
CA GLN A 336 14.63 12.64 -27.05
C GLN A 336 14.30 12.28 -25.60
N ILE A 337 13.24 12.90 -25.09
CA ILE A 337 12.63 12.56 -23.79
C ILE A 337 11.30 11.88 -24.10
N GLU A 338 11.12 10.68 -23.57
CA GLU A 338 9.89 9.90 -23.70
C GLU A 338 9.24 9.71 -22.34
N TRP A 339 7.91 9.66 -22.31
CA TRP A 339 7.16 9.30 -21.11
C TRP A 339 6.95 7.80 -21.08
N SER A 340 7.79 7.10 -20.32
CA SER A 340 7.81 5.63 -20.28
C SER A 340 6.69 5.03 -19.43
N ASN A 341 6.11 5.80 -18.51
CA ASN A 341 5.03 5.37 -17.65
C ASN A 341 4.22 6.58 -17.15
N HIS A 342 2.89 6.48 -17.09
CA HIS A 342 2.03 7.53 -16.54
C HIS A 342 0.76 6.99 -15.90
N PHE A 343 0.29 7.64 -14.84
CA PHE A 343 -1.02 7.42 -14.25
C PHE A 343 -1.64 8.75 -13.82
N SER A 344 -2.95 8.82 -13.96
CA SER A 344 -3.80 9.75 -13.22
C SER A 344 -4.63 8.94 -12.24
N GLY A 345 -5.10 9.55 -11.16
CA GLY A 345 -5.88 8.82 -10.17
C GLY A 345 -6.74 9.69 -9.27
N LEU A 346 -7.49 8.99 -8.44
CA LEU A 346 -8.32 9.46 -7.35
C LEU A 346 -7.96 8.59 -6.14
N ALA A 347 -7.53 9.22 -5.05
CA ALA A 347 -7.18 8.53 -3.82
C ALA A 347 -8.12 8.91 -2.68
N ASP A 348 -8.27 8.01 -1.71
CA ASP A 348 -9.02 8.22 -0.47
C ASP A 348 -10.53 8.47 -0.65
N LEU A 349 -11.15 7.96 -1.73
CA LEU A 349 -12.61 8.01 -1.90
C LEU A 349 -13.29 7.09 -0.90
N ARG A 350 -14.23 7.64 -0.12
CA ARG A 350 -14.95 6.89 0.94
C ARG A 350 -16.45 7.01 0.71
N LEU A 351 -17.09 5.90 0.38
CA LEU A 351 -18.52 5.86 0.06
C LEU A 351 -19.22 4.80 0.90
N ILE A 352 -20.33 5.18 1.54
CA ILE A 352 -21.23 4.26 2.19
C ILE A 352 -22.56 4.21 1.45
N LYS A 353 -22.99 3.00 1.08
CA LYS A 353 -24.34 2.74 0.58
C LYS A 353 -25.14 2.05 1.67
N VAL A 354 -26.22 2.66 2.12
CA VAL A 354 -26.96 2.23 3.33
C VAL A 354 -27.81 0.97 3.15
N LYS A 355 -28.14 0.61 1.89
CA LYS A 355 -28.93 -0.58 1.54
C LYS A 355 -28.71 -0.97 0.08
N GLY A 356 -29.15 -2.17 -0.30
CA GLY A 356 -29.04 -2.70 -1.66
C GLY A 356 -27.67 -3.32 -1.95
N SER A 357 -26.97 -3.79 -0.92
CA SER A 357 -25.70 -4.53 -1.04
C SER A 357 -25.83 -5.87 -0.35
N GLU A 358 -25.47 -6.94 -1.04
CA GLU A 358 -25.53 -8.31 -0.54
C GLU A 358 -24.13 -8.93 -0.51
N PHE A 359 -23.97 -9.97 0.30
CA PHE A 359 -22.79 -10.83 0.29
C PHE A 359 -23.20 -12.23 0.76
N ALA A 360 -23.39 -13.12 -0.21
CA ALA A 360 -23.85 -14.50 -0.01
C ALA A 360 -23.23 -15.42 -1.08
N GLY A 361 -23.31 -16.74 -0.88
CA GLY A 361 -22.79 -17.73 -1.83
C GLY A 361 -21.27 -17.90 -1.80
N PHE A 362 -20.58 -17.39 -0.79
CA PHE A 362 -19.17 -17.64 -0.57
C PHE A 362 -18.92 -19.06 -0.03
N ILE A 363 -17.68 -19.53 -0.14
CA ILE A 363 -17.25 -20.85 0.37
C ILE A 363 -17.50 -20.92 1.88
N LYS A 364 -18.05 -22.05 2.33
CA LYS A 364 -18.32 -22.33 3.75
C LYS A 364 -17.54 -23.57 4.17
N ASP A 365 -16.64 -23.38 5.11
CA ASP A 365 -15.76 -24.41 5.68
C ASP A 365 -15.54 -24.16 7.18
N GLU A 366 -14.63 -24.89 7.81
CA GLU A 366 -14.32 -24.77 9.23
C GLU A 366 -13.81 -23.39 9.68
N TYR A 367 -13.40 -22.52 8.75
CA TYR A 367 -12.91 -21.16 9.04
C TYR A 367 -14.02 -20.10 8.92
N THR A 368 -15.22 -20.49 8.48
CA THR A 368 -16.30 -19.54 8.15
C THR A 368 -17.12 -19.15 9.39
N SER A 369 -16.92 -17.92 9.87
CA SER A 369 -17.72 -17.32 10.95
C SER A 369 -18.72 -16.26 10.46
N LEU A 370 -18.56 -15.78 9.22
CA LEU A 370 -19.35 -14.70 8.66
C LEU A 370 -20.74 -15.20 8.22
N PRO A 371 -21.85 -14.60 8.70
CA PRO A 371 -23.17 -14.92 8.19
C PRO A 371 -23.39 -14.34 6.78
N GLU A 372 -24.20 -15.01 5.99
CA GLU A 372 -24.65 -14.45 4.71
C GLU A 372 -25.59 -13.27 4.95
N THR A 373 -25.44 -12.22 4.15
CA THR A 373 -26.30 -11.03 4.22
C THR A 373 -26.89 -10.77 2.84
N ARG A 374 -28.21 -10.54 2.80
CA ARG A 374 -28.94 -10.20 1.56
C ARG A 374 -29.20 -8.71 1.42
N ASP A 375 -28.97 -7.97 2.48
CA ASP A 375 -28.96 -6.51 2.50
C ASP A 375 -28.14 -6.04 3.71
N ARG A 376 -27.18 -5.16 3.46
CA ARG A 376 -26.36 -4.51 4.49
C ARG A 376 -25.90 -3.15 4.01
N PRO A 377 -25.58 -2.21 4.91
CA PRO A 377 -24.76 -1.08 4.51
C PRO A 377 -23.41 -1.60 4.01
N LEU A 378 -22.93 -1.07 2.90
CA LEU A 378 -21.59 -1.38 2.39
C LEU A 378 -20.78 -0.08 2.45
N PHE A 379 -19.72 -0.09 3.25
CA PHE A 379 -18.79 1.04 3.36
C PHE A 379 -17.46 0.66 2.71
N ILE A 380 -17.08 1.40 1.67
CA ILE A 380 -15.88 1.15 0.88
C ILE A 380 -14.94 2.34 0.90
N PHE A 381 -13.64 2.06 0.98
CA PHE A 381 -12.60 3.01 0.59
C PHE A 381 -12.07 2.58 -0.77
N LEU A 382 -11.84 3.53 -1.67
CA LEU A 382 -11.41 3.30 -3.05
C LEU A 382 -10.28 4.24 -3.44
N ASP A 383 -9.23 3.66 -4.00
CA ASP A 383 -8.27 4.36 -4.85
C ASP A 383 -8.50 3.87 -6.28
N ILE A 384 -8.65 4.81 -7.22
CA ILE A 384 -8.92 4.53 -8.64
C ILE A 384 -7.83 5.19 -9.47
N ASN A 385 -7.10 4.42 -10.26
CA ASN A 385 -6.09 4.93 -11.18
C ASN A 385 -6.51 4.65 -12.62
N TRP A 386 -6.09 5.49 -13.56
CA TRP A 386 -6.30 5.27 -14.98
C TRP A 386 -5.08 5.65 -15.80
N ARG A 387 -5.01 5.02 -16.97
CA ARG A 387 -3.99 5.29 -17.99
C ARG A 387 -4.67 5.71 -19.29
N TYR A 388 -4.10 6.73 -19.92
CA TYR A 388 -4.44 7.11 -21.29
C TYR A 388 -3.68 6.26 -22.30
N HIS A 389 -4.28 5.98 -23.46
CA HIS A 389 -3.54 5.45 -24.61
C HIS A 389 -2.42 6.39 -25.06
N ASP A 390 -2.70 7.69 -25.07
CA ASP A 390 -1.72 8.73 -25.33
C ASP A 390 -1.57 9.58 -24.06
N PRO A 391 -0.42 9.52 -23.36
CA PRO A 391 -0.21 10.24 -22.10
C PRO A 391 -0.45 11.75 -22.21
N ARG A 392 -0.29 12.32 -23.41
CA ARG A 392 -0.51 13.74 -23.67
C ARG A 392 -1.97 14.16 -23.46
N ASP A 393 -2.93 13.25 -23.51
CA ASP A 393 -4.34 13.55 -23.18
C ASP A 393 -4.52 13.96 -21.71
N GLY A 394 -3.68 13.47 -20.79
CA GLY A 394 -3.63 13.94 -19.40
C GLY A 394 -2.77 15.19 -19.20
N MET A 395 -1.69 15.31 -19.99
CA MET A 395 -0.67 16.36 -19.80
C MET A 395 -1.01 17.70 -20.48
N ASP A 396 -1.74 17.67 -21.59
CA ASP A 396 -2.04 18.86 -22.41
C ASP A 396 -3.54 19.18 -22.35
N ASP A 397 -3.87 20.20 -21.56
CA ASP A 397 -5.23 20.67 -21.36
C ASP A 397 -5.90 21.20 -22.64
N THR A 398 -5.13 21.49 -23.69
CA THR A 398 -5.68 22.01 -24.96
C THR A 398 -6.26 20.93 -25.87
N ARG A 399 -5.98 19.65 -25.60
CA ARG A 399 -6.47 18.54 -26.43
C ARG A 399 -7.96 18.24 -26.24
N GLY A 400 -8.57 18.71 -25.15
CA GLY A 400 -9.98 18.47 -24.84
C GLY A 400 -10.32 17.01 -24.54
N ARG A 401 -9.33 16.19 -24.15
CA ARG A 401 -9.46 14.76 -23.85
C ARG A 401 -9.12 14.39 -22.40
N TYR A 402 -8.94 15.40 -21.55
CA TYR A 402 -8.63 15.22 -20.13
C TYR A 402 -9.78 14.54 -19.39
N VAL A 403 -9.45 13.53 -18.58
CA VAL A 403 -10.35 12.85 -17.66
C VAL A 403 -10.06 13.37 -16.26
N ALA A 404 -11.05 14.03 -15.66
CA ALA A 404 -10.92 14.63 -14.34
C ALA A 404 -11.29 13.64 -13.23
N ALA A 405 -10.55 13.69 -12.12
CA ALA A 405 -10.76 12.84 -10.96
C ALA A 405 -12.18 13.00 -10.35
N GLU A 406 -12.75 14.21 -10.41
CA GLU A 406 -14.11 14.50 -9.97
C GLU A 406 -15.14 13.72 -10.81
N GLN A 407 -14.96 13.65 -12.12
CA GLN A 407 -15.86 12.86 -12.99
C GLN A 407 -15.76 11.36 -12.69
N VAL A 408 -14.57 10.86 -12.36
CA VAL A 408 -14.36 9.46 -11.97
C VAL A 408 -14.98 9.18 -10.60
N SER A 409 -14.84 10.10 -9.64
CA SER A 409 -15.48 10.04 -8.32
C SER A 409 -17.01 9.98 -8.44
N ASP A 410 -17.58 10.85 -9.28
CA ASP A 410 -19.01 10.90 -9.56
C ASP A 410 -19.52 9.63 -10.27
N ILE A 411 -18.76 9.07 -11.22
CA ILE A 411 -19.07 7.76 -11.82
C ILE A 411 -19.10 6.68 -10.74
N ALA A 412 -18.10 6.62 -9.86
CA ALA A 412 -18.05 5.62 -8.80
C ALA A 412 -19.27 5.73 -7.88
N ALA A 413 -19.65 6.95 -7.50
CA ALA A 413 -20.85 7.20 -6.69
C ALA A 413 -22.14 6.81 -7.42
N ALA A 414 -22.30 7.18 -8.70
CA ALA A 414 -23.47 6.87 -9.51
C ALA A 414 -23.63 5.36 -9.73
N VAL A 415 -22.55 4.66 -10.11
CA VAL A 415 -22.57 3.21 -10.28
C VAL A 415 -22.83 2.51 -8.94
N PHE A 416 -22.23 2.98 -7.84
CA PHE A 416 -22.50 2.40 -6.54
C PHE A 416 -23.95 2.59 -6.11
N HIS A 417 -24.56 3.73 -6.43
CA HIS A 417 -25.99 3.97 -6.23
C HIS A 417 -26.86 3.00 -7.06
N GLU A 418 -26.61 2.88 -8.36
CA GLU A 418 -27.39 2.07 -9.31
C GLU A 418 -27.26 0.56 -9.06
N CYS A 419 -26.04 0.09 -8.76
CA CYS A 419 -25.72 -1.33 -8.72
C CYS A 419 -26.24 -1.98 -7.43
N ARG A 420 -27.05 -3.04 -7.55
CA ARG A 420 -27.24 -4.00 -6.45
C ARG A 420 -25.98 -4.87 -6.37
N SER A 421 -25.01 -4.44 -5.57
CA SER A 421 -23.67 -5.05 -5.53
C SER A 421 -23.71 -6.39 -4.80
N ALA A 422 -23.37 -7.48 -5.50
CA ALA A 422 -23.18 -8.81 -4.93
C ALA A 422 -21.87 -8.96 -4.13
N SER A 423 -20.89 -8.11 -4.41
CA SER A 423 -19.60 -8.03 -3.73
C SER A 423 -18.90 -6.71 -4.11
N ILE A 424 -17.81 -6.37 -3.43
CA ILE A 424 -16.97 -5.24 -3.83
C ILE A 424 -16.29 -5.55 -5.17
N GLN A 425 -15.82 -6.77 -5.40
CA GLN A 425 -15.23 -7.20 -6.68
C GLN A 425 -16.17 -6.89 -7.86
N HIS A 426 -17.44 -7.26 -7.74
CA HIS A 426 -18.42 -6.98 -8.79
C HIS A 426 -18.65 -5.47 -8.95
N LEU A 427 -18.73 -4.71 -7.86
CA LEU A 427 -18.86 -3.26 -7.91
C LEU A 427 -17.67 -2.59 -8.64
N LEU A 428 -16.43 -2.98 -8.33
CA LEU A 428 -15.23 -2.44 -8.98
C LEU A 428 -15.26 -2.70 -10.49
N TYR A 429 -15.67 -3.91 -10.90
CA TYR A 429 -15.82 -4.25 -12.31
C TYR A 429 -16.85 -3.34 -13.01
N GLN A 430 -18.02 -3.12 -12.40
CA GLN A 430 -19.05 -2.24 -12.96
C GLN A 430 -18.61 -0.77 -13.03
N ILE A 431 -17.89 -0.27 -12.02
CA ILE A 431 -17.31 1.08 -12.04
C ILE A 431 -16.30 1.18 -13.18
N GLY A 432 -15.39 0.22 -13.28
CA GLY A 432 -14.39 0.15 -14.35
C GLY A 432 -15.03 0.19 -15.73
N LEU A 433 -16.01 -0.67 -15.99
CA LEU A 433 -16.72 -0.72 -17.26
C LEU A 433 -17.34 0.65 -17.59
N ARG A 434 -17.96 1.31 -16.61
CA ARG A 434 -18.56 2.63 -16.82
C ARG A 434 -17.50 3.69 -17.16
N VAL A 435 -16.38 3.70 -16.44
CA VAL A 435 -15.25 4.61 -16.71
C VAL A 435 -14.73 4.42 -18.14
N LEU A 436 -14.41 3.19 -18.55
CA LEU A 436 -13.90 2.93 -19.91
C LEU A 436 -14.93 3.18 -21.03
N LYS A 437 -16.23 2.98 -20.76
CA LYS A 437 -17.33 3.34 -21.67
C LYS A 437 -17.45 4.85 -21.87
N ARG A 438 -17.27 5.64 -20.80
CA ARG A 438 -17.34 7.11 -20.86
C ARG A 438 -16.11 7.71 -21.52
N PHE A 439 -14.94 7.13 -21.26
CA PHE A 439 -13.67 7.70 -21.70
C PHE A 439 -12.94 6.76 -22.67
N GLY A 440 -13.27 6.91 -23.97
CA GLY A 440 -12.67 6.15 -25.07
C GLY A 440 -11.15 6.29 -25.22
N GLN A 441 -10.58 7.34 -24.63
CA GLN A 441 -9.14 7.63 -24.62
C GLN A 441 -8.35 6.84 -23.58
N LEU A 442 -9.02 6.21 -22.62
CA LEU A 442 -8.36 5.42 -21.57
C LEU A 442 -8.06 4.02 -22.07
N SER A 443 -6.86 3.54 -21.74
CA SER A 443 -6.38 2.19 -22.03
C SER A 443 -6.66 1.21 -20.88
N GLU A 444 -6.62 1.72 -19.65
CA GLU A 444 -6.72 0.92 -18.42
C GLU A 444 -7.33 1.76 -17.30
N VAL A 445 -8.08 1.09 -16.43
CA VAL A 445 -8.48 1.59 -15.10
C VAL A 445 -8.15 0.51 -14.06
N SER A 446 -7.60 0.91 -12.92
CA SER A 446 -7.24 0.02 -11.83
C SER A 446 -7.71 0.54 -10.48
N PHE A 447 -7.88 -0.38 -9.54
CA PHE A 447 -8.53 -0.16 -8.26
C PHE A 447 -7.71 -0.79 -7.15
N GLU A 448 -7.61 -0.08 -6.03
CA GLU A 448 -7.35 -0.65 -4.72
C GLU A 448 -8.53 -0.29 -3.82
N SER A 449 -9.01 -1.24 -3.02
CA SER A 449 -10.22 -1.02 -2.22
C SER A 449 -10.10 -1.60 -0.82
N ASN A 450 -10.85 -1.05 0.14
CA ASN A 450 -11.04 -1.63 1.46
C ASN A 450 -12.52 -1.80 1.77
N ASN A 451 -12.88 -2.92 2.39
CA ASN A 451 -14.17 -3.10 3.04
C ASN A 451 -14.10 -2.58 4.48
N ARG A 452 -14.85 -1.50 4.76
CA ARG A 452 -14.94 -0.84 6.07
C ARG A 452 -16.34 -0.91 6.66
N THR A 453 -17.13 -1.89 6.22
CA THR A 453 -18.52 -2.07 6.65
C THR A 453 -18.61 -2.21 8.16
N TRP A 454 -19.52 -1.45 8.76
CA TRP A 454 -19.79 -1.45 10.19
C TRP A 454 -20.46 -2.74 10.67
N ASP A 455 -20.26 -3.05 11.95
CA ASP A 455 -20.95 -4.14 12.65
C ASP A 455 -22.34 -3.65 13.12
N THR A 456 -23.38 -4.46 12.96
CA THR A 456 -24.72 -4.12 13.47
C THR A 456 -24.78 -4.31 14.99
N VAL A 457 -25.29 -3.30 15.70
CA VAL A 457 -25.60 -3.33 17.14
C VAL A 457 -27.08 -3.58 17.38
N LEU A 458 -27.96 -2.93 16.61
CA LEU A 458 -29.41 -3.14 16.65
C LEU A 458 -29.98 -3.25 15.23
N GLU A 459 -30.70 -4.34 14.98
CA GLU A 459 -31.37 -4.63 13.70
C GLU A 459 -32.71 -3.91 13.54
N GLU A 460 -33.34 -3.49 14.64
CA GLU A 460 -34.63 -2.79 14.67
C GLU A 460 -34.60 -1.67 15.71
N VAL A 461 -35.26 -0.55 15.41
CA VAL A 461 -35.45 0.60 16.32
C VAL A 461 -36.92 0.77 16.67
N THR A 462 -37.21 1.46 17.77
CA THR A 462 -38.59 1.67 18.27
C THR A 462 -39.49 2.41 17.29
N GLU A 463 -38.94 3.35 16.52
CA GLU A 463 -39.68 4.14 15.52
C GLU A 463 -38.85 4.29 14.23
N GLY A 464 -39.45 4.02 13.07
CA GLY A 464 -38.83 4.14 11.75
C GLY A 464 -38.15 2.87 11.26
N GLU A 465 -37.49 2.96 10.10
CA GLU A 465 -36.79 1.84 9.42
C GLU A 465 -35.28 1.79 9.76
N GLY A 466 -34.87 2.48 10.82
CA GLY A 466 -33.47 2.66 11.19
C GLY A 466 -32.82 1.42 11.78
N LYS A 467 -31.48 1.40 11.74
CA LYS A 467 -30.63 0.40 12.39
C LYS A 467 -29.47 1.11 13.09
N VAL A 468 -28.86 0.46 14.09
CA VAL A 468 -27.70 1.02 14.82
C VAL A 468 -26.47 0.18 14.53
N TYR A 469 -25.37 0.85 14.19
CA TYR A 469 -24.10 0.25 13.81
C TYR A 469 -22.94 0.79 14.64
N THR A 470 -21.82 0.07 14.64
CA THR A 470 -20.55 0.50 15.26
C THR A 470 -19.36 0.14 14.37
N GLU A 471 -18.23 0.82 14.57
CA GLU A 471 -16.97 0.46 13.90
C GLU A 471 -16.63 -1.02 14.13
N PRO A 472 -16.18 -1.73 13.07
CA PRO A 472 -15.80 -3.12 13.19
C PRO A 472 -14.44 -3.24 13.88
N ARG A 473 -13.98 -4.49 14.07
CA ARG A 473 -12.59 -4.76 14.45
C ARG A 473 -11.62 -4.22 13.39
N PRO A 474 -10.32 -3.99 13.72
CA PRO A 474 -9.34 -3.46 12.78
C PRO A 474 -9.16 -4.19 11.43
N PRO A 475 -9.32 -5.53 11.33
CA PRO A 475 -9.17 -6.23 10.05
C PRO A 475 -10.14 -5.72 8.98
N TYR A 476 -9.63 -5.51 7.77
CA TYR A 476 -10.43 -5.13 6.62
C TYR A 476 -10.10 -6.04 5.43
N GLY A 477 -11.13 -6.39 4.65
CA GLY A 477 -10.92 -7.02 3.35
C GLY A 477 -10.42 -5.98 2.34
N PHE A 478 -9.54 -6.37 1.44
CA PHE A 478 -9.06 -5.49 0.36
C PHE A 478 -9.07 -6.21 -0.99
N GLN A 479 -9.16 -5.46 -2.07
CA GLN A 479 -9.12 -5.98 -3.44
C GLN A 479 -8.28 -5.06 -4.31
N GLY A 480 -7.36 -5.64 -5.08
CA GLY A 480 -6.67 -5.00 -6.18
C GLY A 480 -7.21 -5.58 -7.50
N PHE A 481 -7.55 -4.73 -8.46
CA PHE A 481 -8.07 -5.15 -9.76
C PHE A 481 -7.72 -4.12 -10.83
N SER A 482 -7.35 -4.58 -12.03
CA SER A 482 -7.24 -3.71 -13.20
C SER A 482 -8.07 -4.26 -14.34
N MET A 483 -8.54 -3.35 -15.18
CA MET A 483 -9.37 -3.66 -16.34
C MET A 483 -8.88 -2.84 -17.52
N THR A 484 -8.83 -3.50 -18.67
CA THR A 484 -8.40 -2.94 -19.94
C THR A 484 -9.58 -2.79 -20.89
N ARG A 485 -9.34 -2.22 -22.08
CA ARG A 485 -10.39 -2.16 -23.12
C ARG A 485 -10.81 -3.55 -23.64
N GLU A 486 -9.97 -4.57 -23.52
CA GLU A 486 -10.31 -5.92 -23.97
C GLU A 486 -11.49 -6.49 -23.17
N ASP A 487 -11.53 -6.21 -21.87
CA ASP A 487 -12.63 -6.61 -20.98
C ASP A 487 -13.96 -5.93 -21.40
N LEU A 488 -13.89 -4.67 -21.80
CA LEU A 488 -15.06 -3.91 -22.29
C LEU A 488 -15.61 -4.51 -23.60
N GLU A 489 -14.73 -4.93 -24.52
CA GLU A 489 -15.12 -5.54 -25.78
C GLU A 489 -15.72 -6.93 -25.60
N ALA A 490 -15.21 -7.72 -24.64
CA ALA A 490 -15.77 -9.01 -24.27
C ALA A 490 -17.21 -8.88 -23.76
N GLU A 491 -17.46 -7.93 -22.86
CA GLU A 491 -18.79 -7.66 -22.29
C GLU A 491 -19.82 -7.26 -23.36
N ASP A 492 -19.43 -6.37 -24.28
CA ASP A 492 -20.31 -5.93 -25.38
C ASP A 492 -20.64 -7.07 -26.35
N ASN A 493 -19.74 -8.04 -26.51
CA ASN A 493 -19.95 -9.22 -27.36
C ASN A 493 -20.88 -10.25 -26.70
N ASP A 494 -20.75 -10.48 -25.39
CA ASP A 494 -21.64 -11.39 -24.66
C ASP A 494 -23.05 -10.81 -24.53
N SER A 495 -23.17 -9.50 -24.26
CA SER A 495 -24.47 -8.80 -24.28
C SER A 495 -25.21 -8.92 -25.62
N LYS A 496 -24.47 -8.89 -26.74
CA LYS A 496 -25.02 -9.09 -28.10
C LYS A 496 -25.41 -10.53 -28.39
N ARG A 497 -24.81 -11.51 -27.71
CA ARG A 497 -25.17 -12.94 -27.83
C ARG A 497 -26.45 -13.24 -27.04
N GLU A 498 -26.58 -12.69 -25.83
CA GLU A 498 -27.78 -12.86 -25.00
C GLU A 498 -28.99 -12.10 -25.56
N GLY A 499 -28.79 -10.92 -26.17
CA GLY A 499 -29.86 -10.18 -26.84
C GLY A 499 -30.35 -10.77 -28.19
N ARG A 500 -29.77 -11.89 -28.64
CA ARG A 500 -30.14 -12.60 -29.88
C ARG A 500 -30.81 -13.97 -29.64
N SER A 501 -31.08 -14.36 -28.39
CA SER A 501 -31.79 -15.61 -28.05
C SER A 501 -33.28 -15.43 -27.89
#